data_AF-A0A7S3MAU1-F1
#
_entry.id   AF-A0A7S3MAU1-F1
#
_cell.length_a   1.000
_cell.length_b   1.000
_cell.length_c   1.000
_cell.angle_alpha   90.00
_cell.angle_beta   90.00
_cell.angle_gamma   90.00
#
_symmetry.space_group_name_H-M   'P 1'
#
loop_
_entity.id
_entity.type
_entity.pdbx_description
1 polymer ?
#
loop_
_entity_poly.entity_id
_entity_poly.type
_entity_poly.pdbx_seq_one_letter_code
_entity_poly.pdbx_strand_id
1 'polypeptide(L)'
;ESYCDRFASARVGCFEGTILEQTFKYVRPQENGNKLDTRWMALKCQSGAPCAGLLVASSAGVPDAGLAMQCHRYRLEDFDAPAIKTQQRISHGGELQARDETDFCVDVAQMGLGGINSWGEKPLPQHMIARDKSFEWAFWLRPFTTEETRSDRPALALAALARSLPRLQPPPTVGA
;
A
#
# COMPACT_ATOMS: atom_id res chain seq x y z
N GLU A 1 8.56 -6.33 2.67
CA GLU A 1 7.34 -5.91 3.38
C GLU A 1 7.69 -5.29 4.73
N SER A 2 6.87 -4.38 5.22
CA SER A 2 7.04 -3.69 6.51
C SER A 2 5.69 -3.42 7.16
N TYR A 3 5.65 -3.45 8.50
CA TYR A 3 4.45 -3.24 9.32
C TYR A 3 4.78 -2.30 10.48
N CYS A 4 3.76 -1.71 11.14
CA CYS A 4 3.95 -0.68 12.16
C CYS A 4 4.75 -1.12 13.40
N ASP A 5 4.87 -2.43 13.64
CA ASP A 5 5.72 -3.03 14.68
C ASP A 5 6.92 -3.81 14.13
N ARG A 6 7.12 -3.81 12.80
CA ARG A 6 8.21 -4.50 12.10
C ARG A 6 8.65 -3.76 10.85
N PHE A 7 9.30 -2.61 11.03
CA PHE A 7 9.78 -1.76 9.92
C PHE A 7 11.24 -1.30 10.04
N ALA A 8 11.96 -1.64 11.11
CA ALA A 8 13.32 -1.11 11.36
C ALA A 8 14.35 -1.43 10.26
N SER A 9 14.14 -2.51 9.49
CA SER A 9 14.97 -2.87 8.34
C SER A 9 14.51 -2.26 7.01
N ALA A 10 13.37 -1.56 6.99
CA ALA A 10 12.83 -0.93 5.80
C ALA A 10 13.59 0.36 5.48
N ARG A 11 14.19 0.43 4.29
CA ARG A 11 14.85 1.64 3.81
C ARG A 11 13.85 2.53 3.08
N VAL A 12 13.99 3.84 3.25
CA VAL A 12 13.29 4.83 2.42
C VAL A 12 14.05 4.99 1.11
N GLY A 13 13.36 4.81 -0.02
CA GLY A 13 13.95 4.90 -1.35
C GLY A 13 12.94 4.60 -2.46
N CYS A 14 13.41 4.66 -3.72
CA CYS A 14 12.61 4.27 -4.88
C CYS A 14 12.92 2.82 -5.25
N PHE A 15 11.92 1.95 -5.12
CA PHE A 15 12.03 0.52 -5.43
C PHE A 15 11.06 0.14 -6.56
N GLU A 16 11.40 -0.91 -7.30
CA GLU A 16 10.54 -1.48 -8.33
C GLU A 16 10.61 -3.01 -8.32
N GLY A 17 9.60 -3.64 -8.89
CA GLY A 17 9.48 -5.08 -9.02
C GLY A 17 8.13 -5.43 -9.64
N THR A 18 7.96 -6.67 -10.08
CA THR A 18 6.65 -7.13 -10.57
C THR A 18 5.70 -7.33 -9.39
N ILE A 19 4.38 -7.19 -9.61
CA ILE A 19 3.37 -7.41 -8.56
C ILE A 19 3.46 -8.82 -7.97
N LEU A 20 3.78 -9.82 -8.80
CA LEU A 20 3.93 -11.21 -8.36
C LEU A 20 5.11 -11.38 -7.39
N GLU A 21 6.23 -10.68 -7.60
CA GLU A 21 7.38 -10.69 -6.69
C GLU A 21 7.12 -9.93 -5.39
N GLN A 22 6.10 -9.05 -5.36
CA GLN A 22 5.72 -8.36 -4.12
C GLN A 22 4.93 -9.26 -3.15
N THR A 23 4.43 -10.41 -3.62
CA THR A 23 3.72 -11.38 -2.78
C THR A 23 4.67 -12.41 -2.22
N PHE A 24 4.79 -12.50 -0.89
CA PHE A 24 5.57 -13.57 -0.26
C PHE A 24 4.70 -14.82 -0.10
N LYS A 25 5.12 -15.94 -0.71
CA LYS A 25 4.41 -17.23 -0.63
C LYS A 25 4.73 -17.97 0.67
N TYR A 26 4.15 -17.49 1.78
CA TYR A 26 4.18 -18.22 3.05
C TYR A 26 3.64 -19.65 2.89
N VAL A 27 4.14 -20.59 3.72
CA VAL A 27 3.69 -22.00 3.69
C VAL A 27 2.18 -22.08 3.72
N ARG A 28 1.55 -21.41 4.70
CA ARG A 28 0.11 -21.10 4.68
C ARG A 28 -0.07 -19.65 4.21
N PRO A 29 -0.88 -19.38 3.18
CA PRO A 29 -1.20 -18.03 2.74
C PRO A 29 -1.75 -17.18 3.88
N GLN A 30 -1.20 -15.99 4.04
CA GLN A 30 -1.52 -14.99 5.06
C GLN A 30 -1.21 -13.61 4.48
N GLU A 31 -1.76 -12.56 5.12
CA GLU A 31 -1.47 -11.16 4.82
C GLU A 31 0.04 -10.91 4.64
N ASN A 32 0.42 -10.26 3.54
CA ASN A 32 1.82 -10.02 3.17
C ASN A 32 1.95 -8.88 2.15
N GLY A 33 3.18 -8.40 1.93
CA GLY A 33 3.48 -7.48 0.83
C GLY A 33 3.34 -5.98 1.15
N ASN A 34 2.87 -5.64 2.35
CA ASN A 34 2.71 -4.27 2.84
C ASN A 34 4.00 -3.44 2.75
N LYS A 35 3.85 -2.17 2.38
CA LYS A 35 4.90 -1.15 2.36
C LYS A 35 4.42 0.03 3.20
N LEU A 36 4.92 0.09 4.43
CA LEU A 36 4.63 1.17 5.36
C LEU A 36 5.24 2.50 4.91
N ASP A 37 4.57 3.63 5.21
CA ASP A 37 5.02 5.01 4.93
C ASP A 37 5.31 5.26 3.44
N THR A 38 4.46 4.71 2.58
CA THR A 38 4.52 4.86 1.13
C THR A 38 3.98 6.23 0.71
N ARG A 39 4.87 7.06 0.17
CA ARG A 39 4.52 8.40 -0.35
C ARG A 39 3.80 8.32 -1.68
N TRP A 40 4.19 7.38 -2.53
CA TRP A 40 3.57 7.12 -3.83
C TRP A 40 3.83 5.68 -4.28
N MET A 41 2.93 5.14 -5.09
CA MET A 41 3.09 3.86 -5.78
C MET A 41 2.61 3.97 -7.22
N ALA A 42 3.37 3.38 -8.14
CA ALA A 42 3.06 3.35 -9.56
C ALA A 42 2.81 1.91 -10.01
N LEU A 43 1.58 1.60 -10.45
CA LEU A 43 1.25 0.35 -11.12
C LEU A 43 1.37 0.57 -12.63
N LYS A 44 2.36 -0.06 -13.27
CA LYS A 44 2.60 0.08 -14.72
C LYS A 44 1.98 -1.09 -15.46
N CYS A 45 1.28 -0.81 -16.56
CA CYS A 45 0.88 -1.86 -17.48
C CYS A 45 2.11 -2.37 -18.26
N GLN A 46 2.05 -3.60 -18.75
CA GLN A 46 3.12 -4.14 -19.62
C GLN A 46 3.22 -3.32 -20.91
N SER A 47 4.43 -3.20 -21.46
CA SER A 47 4.67 -2.48 -22.72
C SER A 47 3.73 -2.99 -23.82
N GLY A 48 3.06 -2.06 -24.52
CA GLY A 48 2.09 -2.37 -25.58
C GLY A 48 0.63 -2.53 -25.10
N ALA A 49 0.34 -2.42 -23.80
CA ALA A 49 -1.02 -2.36 -23.29
C ALA A 49 -1.73 -1.04 -23.66
N PRO A 50 -3.08 -1.02 -23.74
CA PRO A 50 -3.85 0.19 -24.05
C PRO A 50 -3.81 1.24 -22.92
N CYS A 51 -3.37 0.85 -21.72
CA CYS A 51 -3.09 1.73 -20.58
C CYS A 51 -1.58 1.82 -20.35
N ALA A 52 -1.09 2.96 -19.87
CA ALA A 52 0.27 3.05 -19.34
C ALA A 52 0.33 2.65 -17.84
N GLY A 53 -0.79 2.83 -17.11
CA GLY A 53 -0.93 2.42 -15.71
C GLY A 53 -1.54 3.50 -14.82
N LEU A 54 -1.32 3.37 -13.51
CA LEU A 54 -1.94 4.16 -12.45
C LEU A 54 -0.92 4.61 -11.40
N LEU A 55 -0.93 5.90 -11.07
CA LEU A 55 -0.17 6.51 -9.99
C LEU A 55 -1.08 6.78 -8.80
N VAL A 56 -0.61 6.40 -7.62
CA VAL A 56 -1.22 6.74 -6.34
C VAL A 56 -0.21 7.52 -5.53
N ALA A 57 -0.63 8.63 -4.93
CA ALA A 57 0.23 9.45 -4.09
C ALA A 57 -0.49 9.89 -2.81
N SER A 58 0.19 9.77 -1.69
CA SER A 58 -0.24 10.36 -0.42
C SER A 58 -0.45 11.88 -0.56
N SER A 59 -1.49 12.40 0.09
CA SER A 59 -1.72 13.83 0.15
C SER A 59 -0.81 14.46 1.20
N ALA A 60 0.02 15.42 0.78
CA ALA A 60 0.80 16.21 1.72
C ALA A 60 -0.12 17.16 2.50
N GLY A 61 0.23 17.45 3.76
CA GLY A 61 -0.50 18.41 4.59
C GLY A 61 -1.77 17.87 5.26
N VAL A 62 -2.02 16.56 5.19
CA VAL A 62 -3.05 15.86 5.98
C VAL A 62 -2.36 15.19 7.19
N PRO A 63 -2.97 15.16 8.39
CA PRO A 63 -2.31 14.64 9.59
C PRO A 63 -1.76 13.21 9.44
N ASP A 64 -2.51 12.29 8.82
CA ASP A 64 -2.12 10.89 8.61
C ASP A 64 -1.66 10.62 7.16
N ALA A 65 -0.73 11.43 6.65
CA ALA A 65 -0.28 11.34 5.25
C ALA A 65 0.57 10.09 4.92
N GLY A 66 1.14 9.41 5.92
CA GLY A 66 1.90 8.18 5.70
C GLY A 66 0.97 7.00 5.44
N LEU A 67 0.90 6.52 4.19
CA LEU A 67 0.01 5.43 3.81
C LEU A 67 0.75 4.09 3.75
N ALA A 68 0.09 3.03 4.18
CA ALA A 68 0.47 1.65 3.89
C ALA A 68 -0.12 1.26 2.53
N MET A 69 0.66 0.61 1.68
CA MET A 69 0.20 0.19 0.34
C MET A 69 0.71 -1.19 -0.02
N GLN A 70 -0.16 -2.00 -0.64
CA GLN A 70 0.19 -3.32 -1.19
C GLN A 70 -0.64 -3.67 -2.41
N CYS A 71 -0.09 -4.55 -3.25
CA CYS A 71 -0.79 -5.06 -4.43
C CYS A 71 -0.57 -6.56 -4.60
N HIS A 72 -1.61 -7.25 -5.08
CA HIS A 72 -1.57 -8.67 -5.40
C HIS A 72 -2.24 -8.95 -6.74
N ARG A 73 -1.73 -9.95 -7.46
CA ARG A 73 -2.44 -10.62 -8.57
C ARG A 73 -3.11 -11.92 -8.08
N TYR A 74 -3.48 -11.95 -6.81
CA TYR A 74 -4.18 -13.03 -6.13
C TYR A 74 -5.37 -12.39 -5.43
N ARG A 75 -6.43 -13.15 -5.15
CA ARG A 75 -7.56 -12.60 -4.40
C ARG A 75 -7.10 -12.29 -2.99
N LEU A 76 -7.49 -11.15 -2.42
CA LEU A 76 -7.21 -10.87 -1.01
C LEU A 76 -7.78 -11.97 -0.09
N GLU A 77 -8.96 -12.51 -0.44
CA GLU A 77 -9.55 -13.62 0.32
C GLU A 77 -8.76 -14.94 0.20
N ASP A 78 -7.73 -15.04 -0.66
CA ASP A 78 -6.80 -16.19 -0.67
C ASP A 78 -5.90 -16.20 0.57
N PHE A 79 -5.67 -15.01 1.16
CA PHE A 79 -4.80 -14.80 2.31
C PHE A 79 -5.56 -14.78 3.65
N ASP A 80 -6.88 -14.68 3.61
CA ASP A 80 -7.71 -14.60 4.81
C ASP A 80 -7.76 -15.92 5.58
N ALA A 81 -7.67 -15.80 6.91
CA ALA A 81 -7.91 -16.91 7.81
C ALA A 81 -9.40 -16.98 8.18
N PRO A 82 -10.09 -18.12 7.97
CA PRO A 82 -11.45 -18.30 8.43
C PRO A 82 -11.51 -18.48 9.94
N ALA A 83 -12.71 -18.27 10.52
CA ALA A 83 -12.95 -18.52 11.95
C ALA A 83 -12.61 -19.96 12.37
N ILE A 84 -12.84 -20.94 11.49
CA ILE A 84 -12.49 -22.34 11.69
C ILE A 84 -11.29 -22.68 10.80
N LYS A 85 -10.11 -22.87 11.39
CA LYS A 85 -8.84 -23.05 10.65
C LYS A 85 -8.86 -24.17 9.60
N THR A 86 -9.64 -25.23 9.79
CA THR A 86 -9.76 -26.34 8.82
C THR A 86 -10.56 -25.97 7.57
N GLN A 87 -11.25 -24.83 7.57
CA GLN A 87 -11.98 -24.29 6.42
C GLN A 87 -11.13 -23.33 5.59
N GLN A 88 -9.81 -23.29 5.81
CA GLN A 88 -8.90 -22.43 5.05
C GLN A 88 -9.08 -22.73 3.56
N ARG A 89 -9.36 -21.69 2.77
CA ARG A 89 -9.65 -21.85 1.35
C ARG A 89 -8.42 -22.29 0.55
N ILE A 90 -7.27 -21.67 0.82
CA ILE A 90 -5.97 -22.02 0.23
C ILE A 90 -5.04 -22.41 1.37
N SER A 91 -4.63 -23.69 1.40
CA SER A 91 -3.85 -24.22 2.53
C SER A 91 -2.35 -24.08 2.32
N HIS A 92 -1.89 -24.04 1.06
CA HIS A 92 -0.48 -23.94 0.73
C HIS A 92 -0.18 -22.78 -0.23
N GLY A 93 0.89 -22.03 0.02
CA GLY A 93 1.30 -20.91 -0.85
C GLY A 93 1.57 -21.29 -2.31
N GLY A 94 1.87 -22.56 -2.59
CA GLY A 94 2.03 -23.09 -3.95
C GLY A 94 0.71 -23.23 -4.73
N GLU A 95 -0.43 -23.26 -4.04
CA GLU A 95 -1.76 -23.40 -4.65
C GLU A 95 -2.30 -22.08 -5.19
N LEU A 96 -1.71 -20.95 -4.79
CA LEU A 96 -2.10 -19.60 -5.21
C LEU A 96 -2.06 -19.47 -6.74
N GLN A 97 -3.21 -19.16 -7.34
CA GLN A 97 -3.37 -18.96 -8.77
C GLN A 97 -3.37 -17.48 -9.10
N ALA A 98 -2.39 -17.04 -9.90
CA ALA A 98 -2.32 -15.67 -10.34
C ALA A 98 -3.49 -15.34 -11.28
N ARG A 99 -3.95 -14.09 -11.22
CA ARG A 99 -5.10 -13.56 -11.95
C ARG A 99 -4.71 -12.37 -12.80
N ASP A 100 -5.54 -12.00 -13.76
CA ASP A 100 -5.31 -10.80 -14.59
C ASP A 100 -5.65 -9.51 -13.85
N GLU A 101 -6.55 -9.59 -12.87
CA GLU A 101 -6.86 -8.46 -12.01
C GLU A 101 -5.75 -8.21 -10.97
N THR A 102 -5.64 -6.95 -10.56
CA THR A 102 -4.76 -6.53 -9.47
C THR A 102 -5.62 -5.96 -8.35
N ASP A 103 -5.55 -6.60 -7.18
CA ASP A 103 -6.06 -6.02 -5.95
C ASP A 103 -5.02 -5.05 -5.40
N PHE A 104 -5.41 -3.81 -5.14
CA PHE A 104 -4.53 -2.76 -4.65
C PHE A 104 -5.12 -2.11 -3.41
N CYS A 105 -4.41 -2.23 -2.28
CA CYS A 105 -4.82 -1.67 -0.99
C CYS A 105 -4.06 -0.38 -0.72
N VAL A 106 -4.80 0.63 -0.24
CA VAL A 106 -4.28 1.93 0.19
C VAL A 106 -4.86 2.20 1.56
N ASP A 107 -4.04 2.03 2.59
CA ASP A 107 -4.49 1.99 3.97
C ASP A 107 -3.85 3.12 4.76
N VAL A 108 -4.65 3.88 5.51
CA VAL A 108 -4.13 4.84 6.51
C VAL A 108 -3.54 4.13 7.72
N ALA A 109 -4.05 2.94 8.04
CA ALA A 109 -3.58 2.17 9.18
C ALA A 109 -3.89 0.68 9.03
N GLN A 110 -2.97 -0.12 9.56
CA GLN A 110 -3.10 -1.55 9.79
C GLN A 110 -2.52 -1.84 11.18
N MET A 111 -3.14 -2.76 11.93
CA MET A 111 -2.58 -3.17 13.22
C MET A 111 -1.23 -3.89 13.01
N GLY A 112 -0.43 -3.97 14.08
CA GLY A 112 0.83 -4.69 14.07
C GLY A 112 0.65 -6.20 13.87
N LEU A 113 1.77 -6.88 13.60
CA LEU A 113 1.81 -8.34 13.48
C LEU A 113 1.78 -9.04 14.85
N GLY A 114 2.37 -8.43 15.87
CA GLY A 114 2.57 -9.05 17.19
C GLY A 114 3.64 -10.14 17.15
N GLY A 115 3.36 -11.28 17.81
CA GLY A 115 4.27 -12.43 17.84
C GLY A 115 5.04 -12.63 19.15
N ILE A 116 4.58 -12.05 20.27
CA ILE A 116 5.04 -12.44 21.62
C ILE A 116 4.79 -13.94 21.84
N ASN A 117 3.62 -14.41 21.40
CA ASN A 117 3.34 -15.82 21.17
C ASN A 117 2.36 -15.99 20.00
N SER A 118 2.04 -17.25 19.66
CA SER A 118 1.13 -17.60 18.56
C SER A 118 -0.16 -18.29 19.06
N TRP A 119 -0.55 -18.05 20.31
CA TRP A 119 -1.69 -18.69 20.96
C TRP A 119 -2.55 -17.76 21.83
N GLY A 120 -2.45 -16.45 21.64
CA GLY A 120 -3.44 -15.51 22.20
C GLY A 120 -2.97 -14.08 22.35
N GLU A 121 -1.66 -13.86 22.49
CA GLU A 121 -1.14 -12.50 22.65
C GLU A 121 -1.31 -11.71 21.35
N LYS A 122 -1.86 -10.50 21.50
CA LYS A 122 -2.07 -9.55 20.41
C LYS A 122 -0.80 -8.71 20.20
N PRO A 123 -0.74 -7.89 19.14
CA PRO A 123 0.25 -6.81 19.07
C PRO A 123 0.21 -5.96 20.34
N LEU A 124 1.36 -5.40 20.73
CA LEU A 124 1.44 -4.51 21.89
C LEU A 124 0.48 -3.33 21.73
N PRO A 125 -0.04 -2.74 22.83
CA PRO A 125 -1.07 -1.71 22.77
C PRO A 125 -0.77 -0.55 21.82
N GLN A 126 0.49 -0.10 21.72
CA GLN A 126 0.90 0.98 20.82
C GLN A 126 0.85 0.62 19.31
N HIS A 127 0.71 -0.66 18.97
CA HIS A 127 0.61 -1.16 17.60
C HIS A 127 -0.81 -1.64 17.27
N MET A 128 -1.77 -1.43 18.18
CA MET A 128 -3.19 -1.69 17.95
C MET A 128 -3.87 -0.42 17.45
N ILE A 129 -4.89 -0.59 16.59
CA ILE A 129 -5.80 0.51 16.23
C ILE A 129 -6.84 0.64 17.35
N ALA A 130 -6.81 1.76 18.08
CA ALA A 130 -7.78 2.02 19.12
C ALA A 130 -9.19 2.20 18.52
N ARG A 131 -10.23 1.71 19.22
CA ARG A 131 -11.61 1.68 18.72
C ARG A 131 -12.19 3.07 18.47
N ASP A 132 -11.73 4.04 19.24
CA ASP A 132 -12.11 5.45 19.22
C ASP A 132 -11.15 6.30 18.37
N LYS A 133 -10.14 5.68 17.74
CA LYS A 133 -9.22 6.41 16.86
C LYS A 133 -9.94 6.81 15.56
N SER A 134 -9.98 8.11 15.32
CA SER A 134 -10.38 8.69 14.04
C SER A 134 -9.13 8.91 13.18
N PHE A 135 -9.27 8.71 11.87
CA PHE A 135 -8.21 8.95 10.90
C PHE A 135 -8.69 9.97 9.88
N GLU A 136 -7.82 10.92 9.54
CA GLU A 136 -8.04 11.83 8.43
C GLU A 136 -6.93 11.60 7.41
N TRP A 137 -7.30 11.13 6.23
CA TRP A 137 -6.36 10.78 5.19
C TRP A 137 -6.95 11.05 3.81
N ALA A 138 -6.06 11.31 2.85
CA ALA A 138 -6.40 11.50 1.46
C ALA A 138 -5.24 11.03 0.58
N PHE A 139 -5.58 10.68 -0.65
CA PHE A 139 -4.62 10.34 -1.68
C PHE A 139 -5.10 10.83 -3.04
N TRP A 140 -4.14 10.95 -3.95
CA TRP A 140 -4.38 11.32 -5.34
C TRP A 140 -4.26 10.09 -6.21
N LEU A 141 -5.19 9.96 -7.15
CA LEU A 141 -5.20 8.92 -8.17
C LEU A 141 -5.04 9.57 -9.55
N ARG A 142 -4.09 9.09 -10.34
CA ARG A 142 -3.84 9.65 -11.69
C ARG A 142 -3.38 8.58 -12.67
N PRO A 143 -3.92 8.52 -13.90
CA PRO A 143 -3.36 7.67 -14.94
C PRO A 143 -1.97 8.16 -15.39
N PHE A 144 -1.12 7.23 -15.85
CA PHE A 144 0.12 7.57 -16.56
C PHE A 144 -0.12 7.79 -18.04
N THR A 145 0.74 8.60 -18.66
CA THR A 145 1.00 8.49 -20.10
C THR A 145 2.12 7.47 -20.36
N THR A 146 2.16 6.92 -21.58
CA THR A 146 3.24 6.02 -22.02
C THR A 146 4.61 6.72 -22.07
N GLU A 147 4.63 8.05 -22.09
CA GLU A 147 5.86 8.84 -22.05
C GLU A 147 6.39 8.95 -20.61
N GLU A 148 5.51 9.18 -19.64
CA GLU A 148 5.86 9.26 -18.22
C GLU A 148 6.42 7.93 -17.68
N THR A 149 6.02 6.80 -18.23
CA THR A 149 6.59 5.49 -17.83
C THR A 149 8.06 5.33 -18.19
N ARG A 150 8.57 6.13 -19.15
CA ARG A 150 9.96 6.19 -19.60
C ARG A 150 10.81 7.22 -18.85
N SER A 151 10.18 8.11 -18.07
CA SER A 151 10.90 9.10 -17.25
C SER A 151 11.57 8.48 -16.03
N ASP A 152 12.59 9.16 -15.49
CA ASP A 152 13.31 8.74 -14.29
C ASP A 152 12.36 8.68 -13.07
N ARG A 153 12.58 7.69 -12.18
CA ARG A 153 11.72 7.39 -11.02
C ARG A 153 11.51 8.60 -10.09
N PRO A 154 12.52 9.44 -9.80
CA PRO A 154 12.35 10.66 -9.02
C PRO A 154 11.46 11.72 -9.70
N ALA A 155 11.41 11.76 -11.04
CA ALA A 155 10.55 12.71 -11.76
C ALA A 155 9.06 12.33 -11.63
N LEU A 156 8.76 11.03 -11.71
CA LEU A 156 7.43 10.50 -11.43
C LEU A 156 7.00 10.78 -9.98
N ALA A 157 7.91 10.56 -9.02
CA ALA A 157 7.70 10.87 -7.61
C ALA A 157 7.41 12.36 -7.39
N LEU A 158 8.21 13.24 -7.99
CA LEU A 158 8.07 14.69 -7.85
C LEU A 158 6.76 15.19 -8.48
N ALA A 159 6.38 14.67 -9.64
CA ALA A 159 5.10 15.01 -10.27
C ALA A 159 3.90 14.55 -9.42
N ALA A 160 4.02 13.41 -8.74
CA ALA A 160 3.02 12.90 -7.80
C ALA A 160 2.85 13.82 -6.59
N LEU A 161 3.97 14.21 -5.98
CA LEU A 161 4.01 15.02 -4.76
C LEU A 161 3.67 16.49 -5.00
N ALA A 162 4.11 17.08 -6.12
CA ALA A 162 3.82 18.47 -6.44
C ALA A 162 2.32 18.74 -6.66
N ARG A 163 1.59 17.73 -7.14
CA ARG A 163 0.13 17.79 -7.32
C ARG A 163 -0.65 17.39 -6.07
N SER A 164 0.02 16.77 -5.09
CA SER A 164 -0.61 16.38 -3.83
C SER A 164 -0.56 17.44 -2.75
N LEU A 165 0.07 18.59 -3.04
CA LEU A 165 0.02 19.78 -2.20
C LEU A 165 -1.33 20.49 -2.37
N PRO A 166 -1.99 20.93 -1.28
CA PRO A 166 -3.16 21.78 -1.39
C PRO A 166 -2.78 23.03 -2.20
N ARG A 167 -3.61 23.43 -3.16
CA ARG A 167 -3.46 24.74 -3.80
C ARG A 167 -3.60 25.77 -2.69
N LEU A 168 -2.50 26.44 -2.33
CA LEU A 168 -2.54 27.61 -1.46
C LEU A 168 -3.55 28.57 -2.10
N GLN A 169 -4.71 28.77 -1.47
CA GLN A 169 -5.57 29.87 -1.86
C GLN A 169 -4.77 31.15 -1.58
N PRO A 170 -4.70 32.10 -2.54
CA PRO A 170 -4.10 33.39 -2.25
C PRO A 170 -4.82 34.01 -1.04
N PRO A 171 -4.10 34.69 -0.14
CA PRO A 171 -4.71 35.33 1.01
C PRO A 171 -5.85 36.24 0.51
N PRO A 172 -6.98 36.31 1.24
CA PRO A 172 -8.08 37.19 0.85
C PRO A 172 -7.53 38.60 0.66
N THR A 173 -7.77 39.18 -0.51
CA THR A 173 -7.48 40.58 -0.77
C THR A 173 -8.21 41.40 0.27
N VAL A 174 -7.45 41.96 1.22
CA VAL A 174 -7.97 42.95 2.15
C VAL A 174 -8.33 44.15 1.29
N GLY A 175 -9.64 44.33 1.06
CA GLY A 175 -10.17 45.51 0.39
C GLY A 175 -9.76 46.76 1.18
N ALA A 176 -9.23 47.74 0.45
CA ALA A 176 -8.92 49.08 0.96
C ALA A 176 -10.18 49.87 1.30
#